data_AF-A0A9P6P352-F1
#
_entry.id   AF-A0A9P6P352-F1
#
_cell.length_a   1.000
_cell.length_b   1.000
_cell.length_c   1.000
_cell.angle_alpha   90.00
_cell.angle_beta   90.00
_cell.angle_gamma   90.00
#
_symmetry.space_group_name_H-M   'P 1'
#
loop_
_entity.id
_entity.type
_entity.pdbx_description
1 polymer ?
#
loop_
_entity_poly.entity_id
_entity_poly.type
_entity_poly.pdbx_seq_one_letter_code
_entity_poly.pdbx_strand_id
1 'polypeptide(L)'
;MTDADALEDTVTAVDIVQQQVILEQEAQEALPGKFESCTFELGYVRQPLYACKTCGSDQAGMCYSCSIACHADHELYELFPKRQFRCDCGIDGKFKHPCQLMTPLKQKTRTNDNNAYNHNFQGHYCRCDRMYDPNQEEGTMFQCVACEDWFHEACIGDIPPEIADFENYICRDCTARYPFLINDQFVKGLCKTREAPIGRWIMPKTKEDVNQTQESDELDITTEDQQTAKRKLPEDDEENQTAVKRQKTETERSNNTTTGL
;
A
#
# COMPACT_ATOMS: atom_id res chain seq x y z
N MET A 1 -45.86 19.12 41.61
CA MET A 1 -44.73 18.17 41.57
C MET A 1 -45.33 16.87 41.09
N THR A 2 -45.19 16.57 39.80
CA THR A 2 -45.75 15.37 39.18
C THR A 2 -44.64 14.34 39.07
N ASP A 3 -44.84 13.18 39.69
CA ASP A 3 -43.98 11.99 39.69
C ASP A 3 -43.91 11.30 38.30
N ALA A 4 -43.86 12.07 37.22
CA ALA A 4 -43.90 11.57 35.84
C ALA A 4 -42.52 11.55 35.14
N ASP A 5 -41.53 12.29 35.65
CA ASP A 5 -40.23 12.47 34.98
C ASP A 5 -39.14 11.46 35.43
N ALA A 6 -39.49 10.46 36.26
CA ALA A 6 -38.53 9.47 36.77
C ALA A 6 -38.51 8.14 35.99
N LEU A 7 -39.27 8.02 34.90
CA LEU A 7 -39.42 6.79 34.10
C LEU A 7 -38.72 6.83 32.74
N GLU A 8 -38.04 7.93 32.39
CA GLU A 8 -37.38 8.09 31.08
C GLU A 8 -35.95 7.53 30.99
N ASP A 9 -35.42 6.94 32.07
CA ASP A 9 -34.02 6.47 32.12
C ASP A 9 -33.89 4.98 32.50
N THR A 10 -34.92 4.17 32.21
CA THR A 10 -34.85 2.72 32.41
C THR A 10 -34.32 2.02 31.17
N VAL A 11 -33.01 1.81 31.11
CA VAL A 11 -32.37 0.95 30.09
C VAL A 11 -32.71 -0.51 30.38
N THR A 12 -33.28 -1.22 29.41
CA THR A 12 -33.57 -2.65 29.57
C THR A 12 -32.37 -3.51 29.20
N ALA A 13 -32.32 -4.74 29.74
CA ALA A 13 -31.28 -5.70 29.36
C ALA A 13 -31.27 -6.01 27.85
N VAL A 14 -32.41 -5.88 27.17
CA VAL A 14 -32.51 -6.07 25.71
C VAL A 14 -31.83 -4.92 24.98
N ASP A 15 -32.03 -3.69 25.44
CA ASP A 15 -31.42 -2.50 24.83
C ASP A 15 -29.88 -2.56 24.92
N ILE A 16 -29.34 -3.04 26.04
CA ILE A 16 -27.89 -3.23 26.22
C ILE A 16 -27.34 -4.26 25.23
N VAL A 17 -28.03 -5.40 25.07
CA VAL A 17 -27.60 -6.44 24.13
C VAL A 17 -27.65 -5.94 22.69
N GLN A 18 -28.70 -5.19 22.31
CA GLN A 18 -28.81 -4.60 20.98
C GLN A 18 -27.68 -3.57 20.74
N GLN A 19 -27.40 -2.73 21.73
CA GLN A 19 -26.33 -1.75 21.65
C GLN A 19 -24.95 -2.42 21.53
N GLN A 20 -24.70 -3.53 22.23
CA GLN A 20 -23.49 -4.33 22.07
C GLN A 20 -23.34 -4.86 20.64
N VAL A 21 -24.40 -5.41 20.05
CA VAL A 21 -24.38 -5.94 18.68
C VAL A 21 -24.08 -4.83 17.65
N ILE A 22 -24.68 -3.64 17.82
CA ILE A 22 -24.42 -2.49 16.94
C ILE A 22 -22.94 -2.08 17.04
N LEU A 23 -22.41 -1.94 18.25
CA LEU A 23 -21.00 -1.57 18.46
C LEU A 23 -20.04 -2.62 17.89
N GLU A 24 -20.35 -3.91 18.03
CA GLU A 24 -19.57 -5.00 17.43
C GLU A 24 -19.60 -4.93 15.90
N GLN A 25 -20.77 -4.64 15.31
CA GLN A 25 -20.91 -4.49 13.87
C GLN A 25 -20.12 -3.28 13.35
N GLU A 26 -20.25 -2.12 13.99
CA GLU A 26 -19.48 -0.91 13.65
C GLU A 26 -17.97 -1.15 13.77
N ALA A 27 -17.53 -1.85 14.81
CA ALA A 27 -16.13 -2.24 14.98
C ALA A 27 -15.65 -3.17 13.85
N GLN A 28 -16.49 -4.12 13.42
CA GLN A 28 -16.15 -5.06 12.35
C GLN A 28 -16.13 -4.41 10.96
N GLU A 29 -16.95 -3.39 10.74
CA GLU A 29 -16.91 -2.56 9.52
C GLU A 29 -15.65 -1.69 9.47
N ALA A 30 -15.23 -1.13 10.61
CA ALA A 30 -14.03 -0.31 10.71
C ALA A 30 -12.73 -1.14 10.65
N LEU A 31 -12.74 -2.36 11.20
CA LEU A 31 -11.58 -3.25 11.33
C LEU A 31 -11.83 -4.57 10.59
N PRO A 32 -11.58 -4.61 9.26
CA PRO A 32 -11.87 -5.81 8.47
C PRO A 32 -10.94 -6.97 8.86
N GLY A 33 -11.51 -8.04 9.42
CA GLY A 33 -10.86 -9.33 9.65
C GLY A 33 -10.67 -9.71 11.12
N LYS A 34 -10.46 -11.00 11.38
CA LYS A 34 -10.18 -11.52 12.72
C LYS A 34 -8.72 -11.28 13.07
N PHE A 35 -8.45 -10.48 14.12
CA PHE A 35 -7.09 -10.20 14.62
C PHE A 35 -6.61 -11.21 15.68
N GLU A 36 -7.31 -12.34 15.82
CA GLU A 36 -7.02 -13.37 16.82
C GLU A 36 -5.79 -14.23 16.48
N SER A 37 -5.28 -14.16 15.25
CA SER A 37 -4.16 -14.99 14.81
C SER A 37 -3.10 -14.19 14.07
N CYS A 38 -1.83 -14.50 14.39
CA CYS A 38 -0.69 -13.91 13.72
C CYS A 38 -0.40 -14.63 12.39
N THR A 39 -0.18 -13.87 11.32
CA THR A 39 0.13 -14.38 9.97
C THR A 39 1.49 -15.07 9.82
N PHE A 40 2.30 -15.17 10.87
CA PHE A 40 3.63 -15.78 10.84
C PHE A 40 3.63 -17.22 10.28
N GLU A 41 2.60 -18.01 10.57
CA GLU A 41 2.52 -19.40 10.07
C GLU A 41 2.19 -19.50 8.59
N LEU A 42 1.60 -18.45 8.00
CA LEU A 42 1.37 -18.36 6.56
C LEU A 42 2.68 -18.20 5.78
N GLY A 43 3.80 -17.96 6.47
CA GLY A 43 5.12 -17.79 5.88
C GLY A 43 5.31 -16.39 5.30
N TYR A 44 5.90 -16.32 4.11
CA TYR A 44 6.16 -15.06 3.41
C TYR A 44 5.01 -14.77 2.45
N VAL A 45 4.16 -13.84 2.85
CA VAL A 45 2.94 -13.48 2.11
C VAL A 45 2.95 -12.01 1.76
N ARG A 46 2.05 -11.60 0.86
CA ARG A 46 1.71 -10.19 0.67
C ARG A 46 0.67 -9.78 1.69
N GLN A 47 0.99 -8.84 2.58
CA GLN A 47 0.10 -8.43 3.67
C GLN A 47 0.37 -6.97 4.07
N PRO A 48 -0.60 -6.25 4.63
CA PRO A 48 -0.35 -4.97 5.27
C PRO A 48 0.59 -5.14 6.46
N LEU A 49 1.59 -4.26 6.54
CA LEU A 49 2.59 -4.27 7.60
C LEU A 49 2.57 -2.98 8.40
N TYR A 50 3.09 -3.08 9.62
CA TYR A 50 3.25 -1.96 10.54
C TYR A 50 4.66 -2.00 11.14
N ALA A 51 5.31 -0.85 11.23
CA ALA A 51 6.51 -0.67 12.05
C ALA A 51 6.14 0.07 13.34
N CYS A 52 6.82 -0.25 14.44
CA CYS A 52 6.53 0.38 15.73
C CYS A 52 7.59 1.44 16.05
N LYS A 53 7.17 2.71 16.02
CA LYS A 53 8.02 3.85 16.36
C LYS A 53 8.39 3.83 17.85
N THR A 54 7.44 3.53 18.73
CA THR A 54 7.66 3.48 20.19
C THR A 54 8.68 2.41 20.60
N CYS A 55 8.70 1.26 19.92
CA CYS A 55 9.67 0.21 20.21
C CYS A 55 11.08 0.57 19.70
N GLY A 56 11.21 1.42 18.68
CA GLY A 56 12.49 1.91 18.15
C GLY A 56 13.33 0.83 17.48
N SER A 57 12.71 -0.02 16.66
CA SER A 57 13.38 -1.09 15.93
C SER A 57 13.30 -0.84 14.43
N ASP A 58 14.41 -0.36 13.86
CA ASP A 58 14.50 0.10 12.46
C ASP A 58 14.44 -1.05 11.43
N GLN A 59 14.43 -2.30 11.91
CA GLN A 59 14.43 -3.52 11.11
C GLN A 59 13.40 -4.51 11.64
N ALA A 60 12.19 -4.05 11.96
CA ALA A 60 11.12 -4.93 12.41
C ALA A 60 9.76 -4.50 11.84
N GLY A 61 9.05 -5.45 11.22
CA GLY A 61 7.69 -5.28 10.76
C GLY A 61 6.75 -6.29 11.37
N MET A 62 5.54 -5.88 11.71
CA MET A 62 4.50 -6.76 12.22
C MET A 62 3.29 -6.79 11.30
N CYS A 63 2.53 -7.87 11.37
CA CYS A 63 1.25 -7.96 10.69
C CYS A 63 0.15 -7.20 11.44
N TYR A 64 -0.96 -6.97 10.74
CA TYR A 64 -2.17 -6.32 11.29
C TYR A 64 -2.64 -6.87 12.64
N SER A 65 -2.68 -8.20 12.81
CA SER A 65 -3.12 -8.77 14.10
C SER A 65 -2.19 -8.38 15.26
N CYS A 66 -0.88 -8.28 15.00
CA CYS A 66 0.09 -7.91 16.04
C CYS A 66 0.11 -6.41 16.31
N SER A 67 -0.21 -5.55 15.32
CA SER A 67 -0.34 -4.11 15.56
C SER A 67 -1.45 -3.81 16.55
N ILE A 68 -2.51 -4.62 16.56
CA ILE A 68 -3.59 -4.52 17.54
C ILE A 68 -3.24 -5.28 18.81
N ALA A 69 -3.06 -6.60 18.75
CA ALA A 69 -2.95 -7.41 19.96
C ALA A 69 -1.71 -7.11 20.82
N CYS A 70 -0.60 -6.67 20.20
CA CYS A 70 0.67 -6.48 20.91
C CYS A 70 1.10 -5.02 21.01
N HIS A 71 0.55 -4.14 20.17
CA HIS A 71 1.03 -2.78 20.00
C HIS A 71 -0.09 -1.73 19.91
N ALA A 72 -1.30 -2.03 20.43
CA ALA A 72 -2.45 -1.12 20.40
C ALA A 72 -2.14 0.28 20.95
N ASP A 73 -1.34 0.35 22.01
CA ASP A 73 -1.02 1.60 22.72
C ASP A 73 0.28 2.27 22.23
N HIS A 74 0.87 1.79 21.13
CA HIS A 74 2.10 2.34 20.58
C HIS A 74 1.85 3.21 19.35
N GLU A 75 2.78 4.11 19.08
CA GLU A 75 2.79 4.86 17.83
C GLU A 75 3.36 3.97 16.71
N LEU A 76 2.57 3.79 15.65
CA LEU A 76 2.87 2.88 14.54
C LEU A 76 2.97 3.62 13.21
N TYR A 77 3.86 3.16 12.35
CA TYR A 77 3.90 3.53 10.94
C TYR A 77 3.17 2.45 10.12
N GLU A 78 2.16 2.85 9.34
CA GLU A 78 1.50 1.98 8.38
C GLU A 78 2.38 1.84 7.13
N LEU A 79 2.87 0.63 6.87
CA LEU A 79 3.77 0.35 5.74
C LEU A 79 3.04 -0.13 4.49
N PHE A 80 1.69 -0.21 4.54
CA PHE A 80 0.82 -0.72 3.48
C PHE A 80 1.15 -2.18 3.12
N PRO A 81 0.48 -2.78 2.11
CA PRO A 81 0.83 -4.12 1.66
C PRO A 81 2.27 -4.20 1.14
N LYS A 82 3.04 -5.13 1.70
CA LYS A 82 4.37 -5.52 1.21
C LYS A 82 4.39 -7.00 0.86
N ARG A 83 5.03 -7.36 -0.24
CA ARG A 83 5.25 -8.74 -0.69
C ARG A 83 6.36 -9.44 0.09
N GLN A 84 6.29 -10.77 0.11
CA GLN A 84 7.35 -11.64 0.61
C GLN A 84 7.81 -11.25 2.03
N PHE A 85 6.86 -10.92 2.91
CA PHE A 85 7.18 -10.51 4.27
C PHE A 85 6.50 -11.39 5.30
N ARG A 86 7.25 -11.72 6.35
CA ARG A 86 6.79 -12.53 7.47
C ARG A 86 6.87 -11.72 8.76
N CYS A 87 5.83 -11.79 9.59
CA CYS A 87 5.73 -11.00 10.83
C CYS A 87 6.92 -11.23 11.78
N ASP A 88 7.56 -10.14 12.25
CA ASP A 88 8.68 -10.18 13.19
C ASP A 88 8.27 -10.14 14.67
N CYS A 89 7.00 -9.90 14.99
CA CYS A 89 6.57 -9.72 16.39
C CYS A 89 6.88 -10.96 17.25
N GLY A 90 7.68 -10.87 18.31
CA GLY A 90 8.06 -12.05 19.11
C GLY A 90 9.13 -12.95 18.47
N ILE A 91 9.79 -12.50 17.40
CA ILE A 91 11.12 -12.98 17.03
C ILE A 91 12.15 -12.26 17.91
N ASP A 92 13.13 -13.00 18.41
CA ASP A 92 14.14 -12.48 19.32
C ASP A 92 14.85 -11.25 18.74
N GLY A 93 14.93 -10.18 19.53
CA GLY A 93 15.63 -8.94 19.16
C GLY A 93 14.85 -8.01 18.23
N LYS A 94 13.65 -8.37 17.75
CA LYS A 94 12.85 -7.50 16.88
C LYS A 94 12.00 -6.48 17.66
N PHE A 95 11.40 -6.88 18.77
CA PHE A 95 10.59 -6.03 19.65
C PHE A 95 10.94 -6.27 21.12
N LYS A 96 10.61 -5.29 21.98
CA LYS A 96 10.99 -5.28 23.40
C LYS A 96 10.12 -6.16 24.31
N HIS A 97 9.07 -6.78 23.77
CA HIS A 97 8.14 -7.63 24.51
C HIS A 97 7.76 -8.86 23.68
N PRO A 98 7.30 -9.95 24.33
CA PRO A 98 6.81 -11.12 23.62
C PRO A 98 5.55 -10.79 22.82
N CYS A 99 5.29 -11.58 21.78
CA CYS A 99 4.04 -11.53 21.04
C CYS A 99 2.94 -12.21 21.88
N GLN A 100 1.73 -11.64 21.92
CA GLN A 100 0.58 -12.28 22.56
C GLN A 100 -0.01 -13.41 21.69
N LEU A 101 0.19 -13.31 20.37
CA LEU A 101 -0.24 -14.28 19.36
C LEU A 101 0.88 -15.28 18.99
N MET A 102 1.65 -15.73 19.99
CA MET A 102 2.77 -16.65 19.75
C MET A 102 2.31 -18.01 19.22
N THR A 103 3.13 -18.59 18.33
CA THR A 103 2.92 -19.97 17.87
C THR A 103 4.18 -20.82 18.06
N PRO A 104 4.07 -22.16 18.09
CA PRO A 104 5.23 -23.03 18.30
C PRO A 104 6.33 -22.86 17.26
N LEU A 105 5.97 -22.56 16.00
CA LEU A 105 6.96 -22.31 14.94
C LEU A 105 7.72 -21.01 15.21
N LYS A 106 7.04 -19.98 15.72
CA LYS A 106 7.63 -18.69 16.04
C LYS A 106 8.63 -18.80 17.18
N GLN A 107 8.32 -19.58 18.20
CA GLN A 107 9.24 -19.86 19.33
C GLN A 107 10.56 -20.52 18.91
N LYS A 108 10.53 -21.33 17.84
CA LYS A 108 11.72 -22.03 17.33
C LYS A 108 12.46 -21.23 16.26
N THR A 109 11.90 -20.12 15.79
CA THR A 109 12.49 -19.31 14.72
C THR A 109 13.28 -18.16 15.32
N ARG A 110 14.57 -18.07 14.97
CA ARG A 110 15.45 -17.00 15.48
C ARG A 110 15.49 -15.77 14.60
N THR A 111 15.28 -15.94 13.29
CA THR A 111 15.41 -14.87 12.29
C THR A 111 14.43 -15.07 11.14
N ASN A 112 14.06 -13.96 10.49
CA ASN A 112 13.32 -13.94 9.23
C ASN A 112 14.26 -13.46 8.11
N ASP A 113 15.11 -14.36 7.62
CA ASP A 113 16.24 -13.99 6.74
C ASP A 113 15.82 -13.44 5.37
N ASN A 114 14.60 -13.74 4.90
CA ASN A 114 14.11 -13.22 3.61
C ASN A 114 13.29 -11.94 3.74
N ASN A 115 13.11 -11.40 4.96
CA ASN A 115 12.46 -10.09 5.11
C ASN A 115 13.38 -9.00 4.56
N ALA A 116 12.81 -8.11 3.75
CA ALA A 116 13.49 -6.91 3.27
C ALA A 116 13.01 -5.69 4.06
N TYR A 117 13.96 -4.88 4.53
CA TYR A 117 13.70 -3.66 5.28
C TYR A 117 14.25 -2.48 4.49
N ASN A 118 13.47 -1.41 4.39
CA ASN A 118 13.86 -0.15 3.79
C ASN A 118 13.55 1.00 4.75
N HIS A 119 13.77 2.24 4.31
CA HIS A 119 13.51 3.46 5.06
C HIS A 119 12.05 3.61 5.54
N ASN A 120 11.07 2.91 4.92
CA ASN A 120 9.68 2.91 5.39
C ASN A 120 9.53 2.42 6.83
N PHE A 121 10.37 1.50 7.28
CA PHE A 121 10.33 0.97 8.65
C PHE A 121 10.73 2.01 9.71
N GLN A 122 11.27 3.14 9.29
CA GLN A 122 11.60 4.29 10.14
C GLN A 122 10.60 5.44 9.95
N GLY A 123 9.55 5.25 9.14
CA GLY A 123 8.56 6.28 8.81
C GLY A 123 8.98 7.20 7.67
N HIS A 124 10.05 6.86 6.94
CA HIS A 124 10.52 7.62 5.78
C HIS A 124 9.96 7.04 4.48
N TYR A 125 9.56 7.92 3.56
CA TYR A 125 8.98 7.52 2.29
C TYR A 125 9.53 8.39 1.17
N CYS A 126 9.32 7.90 -0.05
CA CYS A 126 9.85 8.47 -1.27
C CYS A 126 11.38 8.50 -1.33
N ARG A 127 11.91 8.71 -2.52
CA ARG A 127 13.34 8.95 -2.75
C ARG A 127 13.89 10.23 -2.09
N CYS A 128 13.02 11.12 -1.61
CA CYS A 128 13.42 12.30 -0.87
C CYS A 128 13.74 11.98 0.60
N ASP A 129 13.41 10.76 1.04
CA ASP A 129 13.71 10.23 2.38
C ASP A 129 13.16 11.14 3.50
N ARG A 130 12.01 11.76 3.24
CA ARG A 130 11.31 12.59 4.24
C ARG A 130 10.46 11.71 5.12
N MET A 131 10.42 12.05 6.40
CA MET A 131 9.47 11.46 7.33
C MET A 131 8.04 11.80 6.88
N TYR A 132 7.19 10.79 6.81
CA TYR A 132 5.79 10.96 6.44
C TYR A 132 4.94 11.25 7.69
N ASP A 133 4.25 12.38 7.67
CA ASP A 133 3.23 12.73 8.66
C ASP A 133 1.88 12.83 7.93
N PRO A 134 0.93 11.92 8.18
CA PRO A 134 -0.40 11.95 7.56
C PRO A 134 -1.15 13.27 7.75
N ASN A 135 -0.84 14.05 8.79
CA ASN A 135 -1.51 15.30 9.10
C ASN A 135 -0.92 16.50 8.36
N GLN A 136 0.36 16.42 7.97
CA GLN A 136 1.09 17.50 7.30
C GLN A 136 1.31 17.25 5.81
N GLU A 137 1.12 16.02 5.33
CA GLU A 137 1.26 15.71 3.91
C GLU A 137 0.07 16.28 3.12
N GLU A 138 0.33 17.28 2.29
CA GLU A 138 -0.67 17.95 1.46
C GLU A 138 -0.70 17.42 0.01
N GLY A 139 0.36 16.74 -0.44
CA GLY A 139 0.51 16.29 -1.83
C GLY A 139 0.04 14.86 -2.08
N THR A 140 -0.36 14.56 -3.32
CA THR A 140 -0.64 13.19 -3.74
C THR A 140 0.65 12.36 -3.78
N MET A 141 0.56 11.12 -3.29
CA MET A 141 1.63 10.13 -3.41
C MET A 141 1.19 8.95 -4.25
N PHE A 142 2.13 8.39 -5.00
CA PHE A 142 1.91 7.23 -5.87
C PHE A 142 2.71 6.04 -5.39
N GLN A 143 2.06 4.87 -5.31
CA GLN A 143 2.74 3.63 -4.98
C GLN A 143 3.38 3.02 -6.24
N CYS A 144 4.65 2.68 -6.16
CA CYS A 144 5.31 1.90 -7.20
C CYS A 144 4.82 0.45 -7.17
N VAL A 145 4.31 -0.07 -8.29
CA VAL A 145 3.80 -1.45 -8.37
C VAL A 145 4.91 -2.50 -8.16
N ALA A 146 6.15 -2.16 -8.50
CA ALA A 146 7.28 -3.10 -8.43
C ALA A 146 7.92 -3.20 -7.03
N CYS A 147 8.15 -2.09 -6.34
CA CYS A 147 8.78 -2.09 -5.00
C CYS A 147 7.80 -1.81 -3.85
N GLU A 148 6.53 -1.49 -4.15
CA GLU A 148 5.49 -1.16 -3.17
C GLU A 148 5.85 0.00 -2.22
N ASP A 149 6.80 0.85 -2.62
CA ASP A 149 7.16 2.09 -1.94
C ASP A 149 6.34 3.28 -2.50
N TRP A 150 6.21 4.33 -1.72
CA TRP A 150 5.37 5.50 -2.02
C TRP A 150 6.22 6.71 -2.39
N PHE A 151 5.79 7.46 -3.39
CA PHE A 151 6.54 8.58 -3.92
C PHE A 151 5.66 9.82 -4.06
N HIS A 152 6.13 10.96 -3.55
CA HIS A 152 5.46 12.25 -3.75
C HIS A 152 5.38 12.60 -5.24
N GLU A 153 4.25 13.15 -5.67
CA GLU A 153 4.04 13.70 -7.01
C GLU A 153 5.21 14.60 -7.46
N ALA A 154 5.58 15.57 -6.63
CA ALA A 154 6.70 16.47 -6.89
C ALA A 154 8.07 15.77 -7.01
N CYS A 155 8.22 14.55 -6.47
CA CYS A 155 9.44 13.77 -6.54
C CYS A 155 9.49 12.80 -7.72
N ILE A 156 8.33 12.52 -8.35
CA ILE A 156 8.22 11.70 -9.57
C ILE A 156 8.22 12.54 -10.85
N GLY A 157 8.16 13.87 -10.75
CA GLY A 157 8.32 14.82 -11.86
C GLY A 157 7.01 15.47 -12.31
N ASP A 158 7.11 16.39 -13.26
CA ASP A 158 5.96 17.13 -13.79
C ASP A 158 5.12 16.25 -14.70
N ILE A 159 4.04 15.65 -14.18
CA ILE A 159 3.14 14.80 -14.95
C ILE A 159 2.42 15.66 -16.00
N PRO A 160 2.56 15.37 -17.31
CA PRO A 160 1.82 16.08 -18.35
C PRO A 160 0.30 15.91 -18.13
N PRO A 161 -0.50 16.98 -18.25
CA PRO A 161 -1.95 16.91 -18.04
C PRO A 161 -2.64 15.83 -18.87
N GLU A 162 -2.11 15.50 -20.05
CA GLU A 162 -2.64 14.49 -20.96
C GLU A 162 -2.57 13.06 -20.39
N ILE A 163 -1.68 12.83 -19.42
CA ILE A 163 -1.51 11.52 -18.74
C ILE A 163 -1.69 11.59 -17.24
N ALA A 164 -2.18 12.71 -16.70
CA ALA A 164 -2.39 12.89 -15.27
C ALA A 164 -3.29 11.80 -14.65
N ASP A 165 -4.10 11.13 -15.47
CA ASP A 165 -4.97 10.04 -15.02
C ASP A 165 -4.39 8.62 -15.13
N PHE A 166 -3.07 8.44 -14.98
CA PHE A 166 -2.50 7.09 -14.92
C PHE A 166 -2.91 6.35 -13.64
N GLU A 167 -3.19 5.05 -13.74
CA GLU A 167 -3.52 4.21 -12.58
C GLU A 167 -2.28 3.52 -11.99
N ASN A 168 -1.30 3.18 -12.84
CA ASN A 168 -0.14 2.39 -12.47
C ASN A 168 1.14 3.23 -12.53
N TYR A 169 1.96 3.15 -11.47
CA TYR A 169 3.23 3.85 -11.38
C TYR A 169 4.38 2.85 -11.16
N ILE A 170 5.51 3.07 -11.84
CA ILE A 170 6.77 2.33 -11.60
C ILE A 170 7.87 3.35 -11.37
N CYS A 171 8.55 3.28 -10.23
CA CYS A 171 9.59 4.25 -9.90
C CYS A 171 10.85 4.08 -10.75
N ARG A 172 11.63 5.15 -10.84
CA ARG A 172 12.88 5.22 -11.62
C ARG A 172 13.88 4.10 -11.31
N ASP A 173 13.98 3.72 -10.04
CA ASP A 173 14.94 2.70 -9.60
C ASP A 173 14.49 1.32 -10.09
N CYS A 174 13.17 1.05 -10.07
CA CYS A 174 12.60 -0.18 -10.63
C CYS A 174 12.69 -0.21 -12.16
N THR A 175 12.48 0.92 -12.83
CA THR A 175 12.61 0.98 -14.30
C THR A 175 14.05 0.76 -14.76
N ALA A 176 15.03 1.29 -14.01
CA ALA A 176 16.45 1.07 -14.28
C ALA A 176 16.87 -0.38 -13.98
N ARG A 177 16.31 -0.99 -12.93
CA ARG A 177 16.61 -2.36 -12.52
C ARG A 177 15.97 -3.42 -13.41
N TYR A 178 14.79 -3.12 -13.96
CA TYR A 178 13.99 -4.06 -14.74
C TYR A 178 13.60 -3.45 -16.10
N PRO A 179 14.53 -3.37 -17.06
CA PRO A 179 14.27 -2.76 -18.37
C PRO A 179 13.11 -3.40 -19.14
N PHE A 180 12.81 -4.69 -18.91
CA PHE A 180 11.68 -5.38 -19.53
C PHE A 180 10.32 -4.82 -19.10
N LEU A 181 10.23 -4.12 -17.96
CA LEU A 181 9.01 -3.45 -17.51
C LEU A 181 8.69 -2.20 -18.35
N ILE A 182 9.53 -1.81 -19.30
CA ILE A 182 9.36 -0.60 -20.12
C ILE A 182 8.44 -0.86 -21.34
N ASN A 183 7.97 -2.10 -21.56
CA ASN A 183 7.09 -2.40 -22.69
C ASN A 183 5.76 -1.59 -22.64
N ASP A 184 5.35 -1.10 -23.83
CA ASP A 184 4.34 -0.08 -24.16
C ASP A 184 2.88 -0.35 -23.72
N GLN A 185 2.62 -1.36 -22.88
CA GLN A 185 1.26 -1.77 -22.52
C GLN A 185 0.58 -0.91 -21.44
N PHE A 186 1.32 -0.09 -20.69
CA PHE A 186 0.72 0.78 -19.66
C PHE A 186 1.40 2.15 -19.62
N VAL A 187 0.63 3.19 -19.31
CA VAL A 187 1.15 4.52 -18.99
C VAL A 187 2.05 4.38 -17.76
N LYS A 188 3.35 4.66 -17.90
CA LYS A 188 4.34 4.53 -16.83
C LYS A 188 5.17 5.81 -16.77
N GLY A 189 5.26 6.42 -15.59
CA GLY A 189 6.22 7.51 -15.35
C GLY A 189 7.66 6.97 -15.35
N LEU A 190 8.44 7.24 -16.39
CA LEU A 190 9.82 6.77 -16.51
C LEU A 190 10.80 7.93 -16.24
N CYS A 191 11.77 7.73 -15.35
CA CYS A 191 12.79 8.74 -15.02
C CYS A 191 14.19 8.19 -15.25
N LYS A 192 15.00 8.89 -16.05
CA LYS A 192 16.24 8.33 -16.62
C LYS A 192 17.51 8.44 -15.76
N THR A 193 17.63 9.30 -14.75
CA THR A 193 18.93 9.46 -14.05
C THR A 193 18.84 9.82 -12.56
N ARG A 194 19.93 9.53 -11.81
CA ARG A 194 20.02 9.62 -10.34
C ARG A 194 20.15 11.04 -9.78
N GLU A 195 20.58 12.03 -10.56
CA GLU A 195 21.04 13.35 -10.06
C GLU A 195 20.35 14.58 -10.66
N ALA A 196 19.45 14.43 -11.64
CA ALA A 196 18.72 15.54 -12.25
C ALA A 196 17.19 15.46 -12.00
N PRO A 197 16.47 16.59 -11.92
CA PRO A 197 15.02 16.61 -12.06
C PRO A 197 14.61 16.07 -13.44
N ILE A 198 13.38 15.55 -13.52
CA ILE A 198 12.96 14.59 -14.55
C ILE A 198 12.78 15.26 -15.91
N GLY A 199 13.46 14.73 -16.93
CA GLY A 199 13.57 15.37 -18.25
C GLY A 199 12.78 14.74 -19.40
N ARG A 200 12.07 13.61 -19.23
CA ARG A 200 11.19 13.06 -20.29
C ARG A 200 10.26 11.94 -19.80
N TRP A 201 8.98 12.06 -20.11
CA TRP A 201 7.96 11.00 -19.99
C TRP A 201 8.01 10.07 -21.21
N ILE A 202 7.84 8.77 -20.99
CA ILE A 202 7.72 7.78 -22.07
C ILE A 202 6.23 7.42 -22.15
N MET A 203 5.62 7.83 -23.24
CA MET A 203 4.20 7.63 -23.52
C MET A 203 3.96 6.24 -24.11
N PRO A 204 2.77 5.64 -23.94
CA PRO A 204 2.37 4.52 -24.78
C PRO A 204 2.41 4.97 -26.24
N LYS A 205 2.91 4.11 -27.14
CA LYS A 205 2.80 4.38 -28.59
C LYS A 205 1.32 4.53 -28.93
N THR A 206 0.95 5.64 -29.56
CA THR A 206 -0.38 5.78 -30.12
C THR A 206 -0.50 4.85 -31.33
N LYS A 207 -1.73 4.47 -31.72
CA LYS A 207 -1.95 3.65 -32.93
C LYS A 207 -1.38 4.31 -34.20
N GLU A 208 -1.15 5.62 -34.18
CA GLU A 208 -0.56 6.39 -35.28
C GLU A 208 0.98 6.24 -35.34
N ASP A 209 1.66 6.12 -34.18
CA ASP A 209 3.12 5.91 -34.13
C ASP A 209 3.55 4.52 -34.65
N VAL A 210 2.67 3.52 -34.48
CA VAL A 210 2.89 2.15 -34.98
C VAL A 210 2.84 2.08 -36.51
N ASN A 211 1.99 2.91 -37.15
CA ASN A 211 1.89 2.94 -38.60
C ASN A 211 3.09 3.63 -39.27
N GLN A 212 3.70 4.64 -38.62
CA GLN A 212 4.88 5.31 -39.17
C GLN A 212 6.15 4.46 -39.10
N THR A 213 6.25 3.52 -38.15
CA THR A 213 7.37 2.58 -38.09
C THR A 213 7.24 1.44 -39.10
N GLN A 214 6.02 1.13 -39.55
CA GLN A 214 5.81 0.12 -40.58
C GLN A 214 6.12 0.63 -42.00
N GLU A 215 5.92 1.92 -42.28
CA GLU A 215 6.27 2.51 -43.59
C GLU A 215 7.79 2.66 -43.83
N SER A 216 8.61 2.77 -42.77
CA SER A 216 10.07 2.87 -42.92
C SER A 216 10.78 1.53 -43.13
N ASP A 217 10.12 0.42 -42.78
CA ASP A 217 10.70 -0.93 -42.83
C ASP A 217 10.29 -1.72 -44.10
N GLU A 218 9.39 -1.19 -44.95
CA GLU A 218 8.99 -1.81 -46.24
C GLU A 218 9.94 -1.52 -47.43
N LEU A 219 11.05 -0.81 -47.21
CA LEU A 219 12.07 -0.54 -48.23
C LEU A 219 13.41 -1.26 -47.96
N ASP A 220 13.40 -2.49 -47.46
CA ASP A 220 14.50 -3.41 -47.77
C ASP A 220 14.08 -4.88 -47.64
N ILE A 221 14.60 -5.71 -48.53
CA ILE A 221 14.51 -7.18 -48.58
C ILE A 221 13.26 -7.76 -49.28
N THR A 222 13.28 -7.66 -50.61
CA THR A 222 12.83 -8.77 -51.47
C THR A 222 13.82 -9.93 -51.36
N THR A 223 13.37 -11.11 -50.91
CA THR A 223 13.39 -12.43 -51.59
C THR A 223 13.33 -13.59 -50.59
N GLU A 224 12.25 -14.38 -50.70
CA GLU A 224 12.13 -15.84 -50.51
C GLU A 224 12.76 -16.50 -49.26
N ASP A 225 11.94 -17.11 -48.38
CA ASP A 225 11.44 -18.47 -48.60
C ASP A 225 10.38 -18.90 -47.55
N GLN A 226 9.53 -19.84 -47.95
CA GLN A 226 8.36 -20.32 -47.21
C GLN A 226 8.72 -21.38 -46.16
N GLN A 227 8.03 -21.38 -44.99
CA GLN A 227 7.25 -22.54 -44.49
C GLN A 227 6.69 -22.37 -43.06
N THR A 228 5.37 -22.22 -43.00
CA THR A 228 4.39 -22.83 -42.08
C THR A 228 4.82 -23.43 -40.72
N ALA A 229 4.18 -23.00 -39.62
CA ALA A 229 3.55 -23.90 -38.62
C ALA A 229 2.62 -23.16 -37.62
N LYS A 230 1.43 -23.73 -37.43
CA LYS A 230 0.34 -23.30 -36.52
C LYS A 230 0.56 -23.80 -35.08
N ARG A 231 0.14 -23.03 -34.06
CA ARG A 231 -0.60 -23.48 -32.83
C ARG A 231 -0.87 -22.26 -31.90
N LYS A 232 -2.13 -21.85 -31.77
CA LYS A 232 -3.10 -22.12 -30.67
C LYS A 232 -2.79 -21.40 -29.35
N LEU A 233 -3.58 -20.36 -29.06
CA LEU A 233 -3.84 -19.81 -27.73
C LEU A 233 -4.62 -20.80 -26.86
N PRO A 234 -4.58 -20.61 -25.53
CA PRO A 234 -5.81 -20.54 -24.78
C PRO A 234 -5.94 -19.20 -24.04
N GLU A 235 -7.21 -18.78 -23.95
CA GLU A 235 -7.76 -17.76 -23.07
C GLU A 235 -7.64 -18.23 -21.60
N ASP A 236 -7.56 -17.30 -20.65
CA ASP A 236 -8.45 -17.27 -19.47
C ASP A 236 -8.18 -16.03 -18.59
N ASP A 237 -9.29 -15.36 -18.29
CA ASP A 237 -9.77 -14.70 -17.07
C ASP A 237 -9.07 -13.48 -16.44
N GLU A 238 -9.89 -12.42 -16.39
CA GLU A 238 -9.78 -11.19 -15.61
C GLU A 238 -9.68 -11.46 -14.11
N GLU A 239 -8.84 -10.70 -13.40
CA GLU A 239 -9.22 -10.22 -12.06
C GLU A 239 -8.71 -8.80 -11.80
N ASN A 240 -9.68 -7.98 -11.43
CA ASN A 240 -9.74 -6.55 -11.23
C ASN A 240 -8.75 -6.03 -10.16
N GLN A 241 -7.88 -5.09 -10.51
CA GLN A 241 -7.07 -4.31 -9.56
C GLN A 241 -7.38 -2.83 -9.72
N THR A 242 -8.25 -2.30 -8.87
CA THR A 242 -8.49 -0.86 -8.76
C THR A 242 -7.34 -0.21 -7.98
N ALA A 243 -6.59 0.68 -8.64
CA ALA A 243 -5.49 1.41 -8.05
C ALA A 243 -5.99 2.59 -7.21
N VAL A 244 -5.57 2.64 -5.94
CA VAL A 244 -6.02 3.65 -4.97
C VAL A 244 -5.10 4.88 -5.06
N LYS A 245 -5.54 5.91 -5.80
CA LYS A 245 -5.00 7.27 -5.67
C LYS A 245 -5.52 7.85 -4.35
N ARG A 246 -4.64 8.45 -3.54
CA ARG A 246 -5.04 9.15 -2.31
C ARG A 246 -5.13 10.65 -2.56
N GLN A 247 -6.34 11.18 -2.39
CA GLN A 247 -6.63 12.59 -2.15
C GLN A 247 -7.28 12.72 -0.77
N LYS A 248 -7.00 13.81 -0.06
CA LYS A 248 -7.59 14.14 1.24
C LYS A 248 -9.08 14.44 1.06
N THR A 249 -9.96 13.72 1.77
CA THR A 249 -11.38 14.11 1.91
C THR A 249 -11.54 14.99 3.14
N GLU A 250 -12.00 16.22 2.94
CA GLU A 250 -12.33 17.15 4.02
C GLU A 250 -13.62 16.69 4.72
N THR A 251 -13.57 16.54 6.04
CA THR A 251 -14.79 16.45 6.86
C THR A 251 -14.81 17.66 7.78
N GLU A 252 -15.63 18.64 7.43
CA GLU A 252 -15.92 19.79 8.29
C GLU A 252 -16.69 19.31 9.53
N ARG A 253 -16.22 19.68 10.73
CA ARG A 253 -17.04 19.62 11.94
C ARG A 253 -16.90 20.92 12.71
N SER A 254 -17.97 21.72 12.62
CA SER A 254 -18.23 22.96 13.32
C SER A 254 -18.17 22.76 14.83
N ASN A 255 -17.41 23.60 15.54
CA ASN A 255 -17.50 23.71 17.00
C ASN A 255 -17.83 25.15 17.40
N ASN A 256 -19.06 25.30 17.92
CA ASN A 256 -19.56 26.49 18.59
C ASN A 256 -18.70 26.84 19.81
N THR A 257 -18.28 28.10 19.90
CA THR A 257 -17.67 28.66 21.11
C THR A 257 -18.78 29.14 22.04
N THR A 258 -18.90 28.54 23.22
CA THR A 258 -19.64 29.11 24.36
C THR A 258 -18.61 29.39 25.46
N THR A 259 -18.24 30.65 25.65
CA THR A 259 -17.50 31.12 26.82
C THR A 259 -18.49 31.79 27.77
N GLY A 260 -18.58 31.23 28.97
CA GLY A 260 -19.32 31.82 30.08
C GLY A 260 -18.58 32.99 30.71
N LEU A 261 -19.38 34.00 31.07
CA LEU A 261 -19.23 34.87 32.24
C LEU A 261 -20.63 35.08 32.81
#